data_AF-A0A515LC68-F1
#
_entry.id   AF-A0A515LC68-F1
#
_cell.length_a   1.000
_cell.length_b   1.000
_cell.length_c   1.000
_cell.angle_alpha   90.00
_cell.angle_beta   90.00
_cell.angle_gamma   90.00
#
_symmetry.space_group_name_H-M   'P 1'
#
loop_
_entity.id
_entity.type
_entity.pdbx_description
1 polymer ?
#
loop_
_entity_poly.entity_id
_entity_poly.type
_entity_poly.pdbx_seq_one_letter_code
_entity_poly.pdbx_strand_id
1 'polypeptide(L)'
;MKASRPIVLATLLVPSLLLAACSQDDAPSEAISKAANTVVKQVDGSQAPKLAQGKYAPQDECRDKPGAAEFRARLAQAIKARDIDRLAALAAPDVMLDYGGGAGVDSLRALHARNGELFWSKLDTLLTLGCAANKEGGITLPWYFVQDFGAVDPMSGMIVTGENVPVYAAPGGGAAPTGAISWDVVELVDGLQPDRPMQKVETAGGEVAYVATDKLRSLIDYRLVASSRDGVWSFTQLIAGD
;
A
#
# COMPACT_ATOMS: atom_id res chain seq x y z
N MET A 1 -37.18 -89.57 15.01
CA MET A 1 -38.53 -89.90 15.55
C MET A 1 -38.77 -89.05 16.80
N LYS A 2 -39.89 -88.32 16.85
CA LYS A 2 -40.69 -87.89 18.03
C LYS A 2 -39.95 -87.14 19.17
N ALA A 3 -40.47 -86.10 19.81
CA ALA A 3 -41.74 -85.39 19.75
C ALA A 3 -41.62 -84.10 20.59
N SER A 4 -42.56 -83.19 20.34
CA SER A 4 -42.86 -81.91 20.96
C SER A 4 -42.83 -81.83 22.50
N ARG A 5 -42.63 -80.61 23.01
CA ARG A 5 -43.55 -80.04 24.01
C ARG A 5 -43.68 -78.51 23.90
N PRO A 6 -44.89 -77.92 24.11
CA PRO A 6 -45.23 -76.53 23.78
C PRO A 6 -45.42 -75.63 25.01
N ILE A 7 -45.17 -74.31 24.88
CA ILE A 7 -45.62 -73.22 25.78
C ILE A 7 -45.71 -71.97 24.87
N VAL A 8 -46.86 -71.53 24.36
CA VAL A 8 -47.99 -70.75 24.94
C VAL A 8 -47.63 -69.33 25.39
N LEU A 9 -48.36 -68.37 24.77
CA LEU A 9 -48.68 -66.99 25.15
C LEU A 9 -47.59 -65.90 25.06
N ALA A 10 -47.77 -64.95 24.15
CA ALA A 10 -48.53 -63.72 24.40
C ALA A 10 -48.29 -62.72 23.25
N THR A 11 -49.33 -62.48 22.44
CA THR A 11 -49.33 -61.51 21.35
C THR A 11 -49.48 -60.12 21.93
N LEU A 12 -48.45 -59.28 21.86
CA LEU A 12 -48.50 -57.85 22.15
C LEU A 12 -48.45 -57.07 20.84
N LEU A 13 -49.54 -56.34 20.58
CA LEU A 13 -49.70 -55.34 19.53
C LEU A 13 -48.60 -54.27 19.66
N VAL A 14 -47.86 -54.01 18.58
CA VAL A 14 -46.97 -52.85 18.45
C VAL A 14 -47.58 -51.91 17.40
N PRO A 15 -47.77 -50.61 17.71
CA PRO A 15 -48.31 -49.65 16.75
C PRO A 15 -47.22 -49.17 15.78
N SER A 16 -47.55 -49.20 14.49
CA SER A 16 -46.73 -48.67 13.40
C SER A 16 -46.62 -47.15 13.47
N LEU A 17 -45.43 -46.63 13.72
CA LEU A 17 -45.09 -45.21 13.54
C LEU A 17 -44.84 -44.94 12.06
N LEU A 18 -45.70 -44.10 11.48
CA LEU A 18 -45.57 -43.52 10.15
C LEU A 18 -44.33 -42.60 10.12
N LEU A 19 -43.32 -42.93 9.31
CA LEU A 19 -42.26 -42.01 8.94
C LEU A 19 -42.80 -41.03 7.90
N ALA A 20 -43.01 -39.78 8.31
CA ALA A 20 -43.22 -38.67 7.40
C ALA A 20 -41.93 -38.43 6.59
N ALA A 21 -42.05 -38.43 5.26
CA ALA A 21 -41.00 -38.05 4.33
C ALA A 21 -40.81 -36.52 4.39
N CYS A 22 -39.58 -36.06 4.68
CA CYS A 22 -39.21 -34.66 4.51
C CYS A 22 -38.56 -34.48 3.14
N SER A 23 -39.14 -33.58 2.35
CA SER A 23 -38.68 -33.03 1.08
C SER A 23 -37.30 -32.38 1.22
N GLN A 24 -36.43 -32.58 0.24
CA GLN A 24 -35.02 -32.19 0.25
C GLN A 24 -34.78 -31.01 -0.70
N ASP A 25 -35.45 -29.88 -0.46
CA ASP A 25 -35.39 -28.72 -1.37
C ASP A 25 -34.64 -27.48 -0.84
N ASP A 26 -34.00 -27.53 0.34
CA ASP A 26 -33.16 -26.41 0.80
C ASP A 26 -31.89 -26.93 1.49
N ALA A 27 -30.94 -27.42 0.70
CA ALA A 27 -29.61 -27.72 1.21
C ALA A 27 -28.81 -26.42 1.38
N PRO A 28 -28.30 -26.09 2.59
CA PRO A 28 -27.54 -24.87 2.85
C PRO A 28 -26.23 -24.75 2.04
N SER A 29 -25.81 -25.82 1.36
CA SER A 29 -24.66 -25.85 0.47
C SER A 29 -24.84 -25.00 -0.80
N GLU A 30 -26.07 -24.83 -1.30
CA GLU A 30 -26.30 -23.96 -2.46
C GLU A 30 -26.24 -22.47 -2.09
N ALA A 31 -26.76 -22.12 -0.91
CA ALA A 31 -26.63 -20.77 -0.36
C ALA A 31 -25.15 -20.41 -0.09
N ILE A 32 -24.37 -21.37 0.42
CA ILE A 32 -22.93 -21.18 0.65
C ILE A 32 -22.16 -21.09 -0.67
N SER A 33 -22.50 -21.88 -1.69
CA SER A 33 -21.86 -21.81 -3.01
C SER A 33 -22.19 -20.51 -3.76
N LYS A 34 -23.44 -20.03 -3.63
CA LYS A 34 -23.86 -18.75 -4.20
C LYS A 34 -23.21 -17.57 -3.48
N ALA A 35 -23.07 -17.64 -2.16
CA ALA A 35 -22.31 -16.65 -1.38
C ALA A 35 -20.82 -16.65 -1.76
N ALA A 36 -20.21 -17.82 -1.89
CA ALA A 36 -18.81 -17.95 -2.33
C ALA A 36 -18.59 -17.38 -3.74
N ASN A 37 -19.48 -17.68 -4.70
CA ASN A 37 -19.42 -17.13 -6.05
C ASN A 37 -19.68 -15.61 -6.11
N THR A 38 -20.46 -15.07 -5.17
CA THR A 38 -20.71 -13.62 -5.09
C THR A 38 -19.49 -12.89 -4.53
N VAL A 39 -18.82 -13.47 -3.53
CA VAL A 39 -17.55 -12.96 -3.00
C VAL A 39 -16.46 -13.00 -4.07
N VAL A 40 -16.34 -14.10 -4.82
CA VAL A 40 -15.35 -14.22 -5.91
C VAL A 40 -15.59 -13.18 -7.02
N LYS A 41 -16.86 -12.94 -7.42
CA LYS A 41 -17.19 -11.91 -8.41
C LYS A 41 -16.93 -10.47 -7.96
N GLN A 42 -16.87 -10.21 -6.65
CA GLN A 42 -16.47 -8.89 -6.13
C GLN A 42 -14.94 -8.68 -6.15
N VAL A 43 -14.16 -9.75 -6.36
CA VAL A 43 -12.69 -9.71 -6.42
C VAL A 43 -12.16 -9.65 -7.87
N ASP A 44 -13.02 -9.87 -8.87
CA ASP A 44 -12.66 -9.85 -10.30
C ASP A 44 -12.33 -8.46 -10.87
N GLY A 45 -12.33 -7.41 -10.04
CA GLY A 45 -11.77 -6.10 -10.34
C GLY A 45 -10.75 -5.72 -9.28
N SER A 46 -9.60 -6.41 -9.26
CA SER A 46 -8.57 -6.28 -8.23
C SER A 46 -8.00 -4.85 -8.15
N GLN A 47 -8.70 -3.99 -7.42
CA GLN A 47 -8.15 -2.77 -6.88
C GLN A 47 -7.52 -3.13 -5.54
N ALA A 48 -6.23 -2.88 -5.38
CA ALA A 48 -5.52 -3.15 -4.14
C ALA A 48 -6.31 -2.56 -2.95
N PRO A 49 -6.39 -3.25 -1.81
CA PRO A 49 -7.16 -2.78 -0.68
C PRO A 49 -6.66 -1.38 -0.27
N LYS A 50 -7.56 -0.41 -0.25
CA LYS A 50 -7.26 0.97 0.13
C LYS A 50 -6.85 1.00 1.61
N LEU A 51 -5.59 1.33 1.89
CA LEU A 51 -5.02 1.24 3.25
C LEU A 51 -5.37 2.45 4.15
N ALA A 52 -5.76 3.58 3.56
CA ALA A 52 -6.12 4.82 4.27
C ALA A 52 -7.13 5.67 3.45
N GLN A 53 -7.78 6.64 4.08
CA GLN A 53 -8.65 7.62 3.42
C GLN A 53 -7.86 8.58 2.53
N GLY A 54 -8.51 9.16 1.52
CA GLY A 54 -7.86 10.08 0.58
C GLY A 54 -7.63 9.49 -0.81
N LYS A 55 -7.48 10.36 -1.81
CA LYS A 55 -7.34 9.95 -3.20
C LYS A 55 -5.99 9.26 -3.46
N TYR A 56 -4.95 9.77 -2.82
CA TYR A 56 -3.57 9.33 -3.01
C TYR A 56 -3.00 8.58 -1.79
N ALA A 57 -3.87 7.96 -1.00
CA ALA A 57 -3.48 7.12 0.12
C ALA A 57 -2.56 5.97 -0.34
N PRO A 58 -1.50 5.62 0.41
CA PRO A 58 -0.62 4.51 0.09
C PRO A 58 -1.39 3.22 -0.23
N GLN A 59 -1.05 2.58 -1.34
CA GLN A 59 -1.56 1.26 -1.70
C GLN A 59 -0.40 0.29 -1.93
N ASP A 60 -0.70 -1.00 -1.88
CA ASP A 60 0.28 -2.05 -2.17
C ASP A 60 -0.18 -2.92 -3.34
N GLU A 61 0.17 -2.48 -4.54
CA GLU A 61 -0.08 -3.19 -5.81
C GLU A 61 1.01 -4.22 -6.13
N CYS A 62 2.10 -4.20 -5.35
CA CYS A 62 3.28 -5.02 -5.62
C CYS A 62 3.14 -6.45 -5.08
N ARG A 63 2.09 -6.74 -4.30
CA ARG A 63 1.86 -8.07 -3.70
C ARG A 63 1.69 -9.17 -4.75
N ASP A 64 1.10 -8.82 -5.89
CA ASP A 64 0.81 -9.78 -6.96
C ASP A 64 1.95 -9.90 -7.98
N LYS A 65 3.07 -9.19 -7.77
CA LYS A 65 4.26 -9.28 -8.62
C LYS A 65 5.17 -10.42 -8.13
N PRO A 66 5.44 -11.45 -8.95
CA PRO A 66 6.32 -12.56 -8.56
C PRO A 66 7.69 -12.07 -8.06
N GLY A 67 8.07 -12.50 -6.85
CA GLY A 67 9.34 -12.13 -6.20
C GLY A 67 9.41 -10.72 -5.61
N ALA A 68 8.47 -9.82 -5.90
CA ALA A 68 8.51 -8.44 -5.40
C ALA A 68 8.36 -8.35 -3.87
N ALA A 69 7.53 -9.21 -3.27
CA ALA A 69 7.36 -9.27 -1.83
C ALA A 69 8.67 -9.65 -1.10
N GLU A 70 9.40 -10.63 -1.63
CA GLU A 70 10.70 -11.05 -1.08
C GLU A 70 11.74 -9.94 -1.21
N PHE A 71 11.82 -9.31 -2.40
CA PHE A 71 12.70 -8.16 -2.63
C PHE A 71 12.41 -7.02 -1.64
N ARG A 72 11.14 -6.64 -1.48
CA ARG A 72 10.74 -5.58 -0.54
C ARG A 72 11.05 -5.94 0.91
N ALA A 73 10.91 -7.21 1.30
CA ALA A 73 11.29 -7.68 2.63
C ALA A 73 12.80 -7.54 2.85
N ARG A 74 13.64 -7.92 1.87
CA ARG A 74 15.10 -7.76 1.94
C ARG A 74 15.51 -6.28 1.98
N LEU A 75 14.85 -5.44 1.17
CA LEU A 75 15.05 -3.99 1.15
C LEU A 75 14.73 -3.38 2.52
N ALA A 76 13.57 -3.71 3.09
CA ALA A 76 13.17 -3.26 4.42
C ALA A 76 14.13 -3.72 5.52
N GLN A 77 14.65 -4.95 5.43
CA GLN A 77 15.66 -5.46 6.36
C GLN A 77 16.97 -4.70 6.26
N ALA A 78 17.47 -4.41 5.05
CA ALA A 78 18.69 -3.64 4.86
C ALA A 78 18.55 -2.22 5.43
N ILE A 79 17.43 -1.55 5.17
CA ILE A 79 17.12 -0.21 5.64
C ILE A 79 16.98 -0.18 7.18
N LYS A 80 16.23 -1.12 7.75
CA LYS A 80 16.06 -1.24 9.21
C LYS A 80 17.39 -1.51 9.92
N ALA A 81 18.26 -2.32 9.32
CA ALA A 81 19.57 -2.64 9.86
C ALA A 81 20.61 -1.52 9.64
N ARG A 82 20.26 -0.47 8.88
CA ARG A 82 21.20 0.59 8.46
C ARG A 82 22.44 0.02 7.76
N ASP A 83 22.24 -1.05 7.00
CA ASP A 83 23.32 -1.84 6.40
C ASP A 83 23.49 -1.47 4.93
N ILE A 84 24.47 -0.61 4.67
CA ILE A 84 24.77 -0.12 3.32
C ILE A 84 25.29 -1.21 2.39
N ASP A 85 25.86 -2.30 2.92
CA ASP A 85 26.33 -3.42 2.10
C ASP A 85 25.18 -4.29 1.64
N ARG A 86 24.22 -4.56 2.53
CA ARG A 86 22.97 -5.24 2.16
C ARG A 86 22.13 -4.41 1.20
N LEU A 87 22.07 -3.10 1.40
CA LEU A 87 21.35 -2.22 0.46
C LEU A 87 22.02 -2.23 -0.91
N ALA A 88 23.34 -2.07 -0.96
CA ALA A 88 24.11 -2.13 -2.20
C ALA A 88 23.95 -3.46 -2.94
N ALA A 89 23.85 -4.59 -2.23
CA ALA A 89 23.61 -5.90 -2.82
C ALA A 89 22.20 -6.06 -3.45
N LEU A 90 21.28 -5.13 -3.19
CA LEU A 90 19.95 -5.06 -3.81
C LEU A 90 19.91 -4.07 -4.98
N ALA A 91 20.97 -3.29 -5.19
CA ALA A 91 21.06 -2.32 -6.28
C ALA A 91 21.51 -3.01 -7.57
N ALA A 92 21.04 -2.50 -8.71
CA ALA A 92 21.64 -2.82 -9.99
C ALA A 92 23.07 -2.24 -10.05
N PRO A 93 24.02 -2.87 -10.77
CA PRO A 93 25.40 -2.36 -10.88
C PRO A 93 25.47 -0.91 -11.40
N ASP A 94 24.49 -0.52 -12.21
CA ASP A 94 24.32 0.77 -12.87
C ASP A 94 23.20 1.64 -12.26
N VAL A 95 22.85 1.40 -10.98
CA VAL A 95 21.78 2.15 -10.29
C VAL A 95 21.93 3.67 -10.46
N MET A 96 20.89 4.33 -10.94
CA MET A 96 20.86 5.78 -11.15
C MET A 96 20.49 6.51 -9.84
N LEU A 97 21.23 7.55 -9.49
CA LEU A 97 21.11 8.25 -8.20
C LEU A 97 20.82 9.75 -8.34
N ASP A 98 21.09 10.30 -9.51
CA ASP A 98 20.72 11.66 -9.90
C ASP A 98 20.65 11.75 -11.44
N TYR A 99 20.11 12.87 -11.93
CA TYR A 99 20.04 13.19 -13.36
C TYR A 99 21.35 13.75 -13.93
N GLY A 100 22.33 14.07 -13.08
CA GLY A 100 23.63 14.61 -13.46
C GLY A 100 24.68 13.54 -13.82
N GLY A 101 24.28 12.26 -13.85
CA GLY A 101 25.15 11.13 -14.19
C GLY A 101 25.73 10.38 -12.99
N GLY A 102 25.30 10.69 -11.77
CA GLY A 102 25.63 9.89 -10.58
C GLY A 102 24.98 8.51 -10.67
N ALA A 103 25.81 7.49 -10.87
CA ALA A 103 25.36 6.11 -11.01
C ALA A 103 26.30 5.09 -10.35
N GLY A 104 25.75 3.91 -10.08
CA GLY A 104 26.46 2.74 -9.61
C GLY A 104 26.61 2.63 -8.10
N VAL A 105 27.04 1.45 -7.67
CA VAL A 105 27.10 1.06 -6.25
C VAL A 105 28.06 1.94 -5.44
N ASP A 106 29.19 2.35 -6.01
CA ASP A 106 30.14 3.23 -5.30
C ASP A 106 29.54 4.63 -5.07
N SER A 107 28.80 5.14 -6.05
CA SER A 107 28.07 6.40 -5.93
C SER A 107 26.96 6.30 -4.88
N LEU A 108 26.30 5.15 -4.75
CA LEU A 108 25.29 4.89 -3.72
C LEU A 108 25.93 4.94 -2.32
N ARG A 109 27.10 4.32 -2.16
CA ARG A 109 27.86 4.36 -0.90
C ARG A 109 28.33 5.77 -0.57
N ALA A 110 28.79 6.52 -1.57
CA ALA A 110 29.18 7.91 -1.40
C ALA A 110 27.98 8.80 -1.02
N LEU A 111 26.81 8.57 -1.63
CA LEU A 111 25.57 9.25 -1.27
C LEU A 111 25.19 8.99 0.19
N HIS A 112 25.24 7.74 0.63
CA HIS A 112 25.04 7.38 2.04
C HIS A 112 26.08 8.06 2.94
N ALA A 113 27.37 7.97 2.63
CA ALA A 113 28.44 8.55 3.45
C ALA A 113 28.30 10.07 3.64
N ARG A 114 27.79 10.79 2.62
CA ARG A 114 27.52 12.23 2.72
C ARG A 114 26.32 12.58 3.60
N ASN A 115 25.31 11.72 3.67
CA ASN A 115 24.01 12.06 4.27
C ASN A 115 23.72 11.33 5.59
N GLY A 116 24.41 10.22 5.89
CA GLY A 116 24.29 9.47 7.14
C GLY A 116 22.83 9.10 7.47
N GLU A 117 22.38 9.47 8.67
CA GLU A 117 21.01 9.19 9.14
C GLU A 117 19.91 9.82 8.27
N LEU A 118 20.17 10.94 7.60
CA LEU A 118 19.17 11.54 6.70
C LEU A 118 18.87 10.65 5.49
N PHE A 119 19.88 9.93 4.99
CA PHE A 119 19.70 8.95 3.92
C PHE A 119 18.75 7.83 4.38
N TRP A 120 18.99 7.30 5.57
CA TRP A 120 18.17 6.22 6.12
C TRP A 120 16.75 6.66 6.47
N SER A 121 16.57 7.85 7.05
CA SER A 121 15.26 8.41 7.35
C SER A 121 14.39 8.58 6.10
N LYS A 122 15.00 9.01 4.98
CA LYS A 122 14.31 9.10 3.69
C LYS A 122 13.88 7.72 3.17
N LEU A 123 14.73 6.71 3.31
CA LEU A 123 14.40 5.33 2.93
C LEU A 123 13.31 4.72 3.82
N ASP A 124 13.36 4.94 5.13
CA ASP A 124 12.28 4.51 6.04
C ASP A 124 10.94 5.12 5.63
N THR A 125 10.94 6.43 5.36
CA THR A 125 9.74 7.15 4.92
C THR A 125 9.21 6.52 3.62
N LEU A 126 10.08 6.26 2.65
CA LEU A 126 9.75 5.66 1.37
C LEU A 126 9.00 4.33 1.51
N LEU A 127 9.44 3.47 2.45
CA LEU A 127 8.82 2.17 2.69
C LEU A 127 7.39 2.24 3.24
N THR A 128 7.00 3.36 3.86
CA THR A 128 5.66 3.55 4.44
C THR A 128 4.63 4.08 3.44
N LEU A 129 5.09 4.54 2.27
CA LEU A 129 4.29 5.28 1.29
C LEU A 129 3.75 4.41 0.15
N GLY A 130 3.66 3.10 0.40
CA GLY A 130 3.09 2.13 -0.54
C GLY A 130 4.02 1.73 -1.67
N CYS A 131 3.55 0.82 -2.50
CA CYS A 131 4.27 0.30 -3.65
C CYS A 131 3.33 0.17 -4.85
N ALA A 132 3.71 0.77 -5.97
CA ALA A 132 2.97 0.68 -7.23
C ALA A 132 3.62 -0.30 -8.20
N ALA A 133 2.78 -1.02 -8.94
CA ALA A 133 3.22 -1.74 -10.12
C ALA A 133 3.46 -0.74 -11.25
N ASN A 134 4.65 -0.73 -11.85
CA ASN A 134 4.92 0.18 -12.97
C ASN A 134 4.65 -0.48 -14.32
N LYS A 135 4.54 0.35 -15.37
CA LYS A 135 4.21 -0.10 -16.74
C LYS A 135 5.31 -0.97 -17.38
N GLU A 136 6.51 -0.93 -16.84
CA GLU A 136 7.70 -1.66 -17.32
C GLU A 136 7.80 -3.08 -16.69
N GLY A 137 6.79 -3.50 -15.92
CA GLY A 137 6.77 -4.80 -15.25
C GLY A 137 7.56 -4.83 -13.93
N GLY A 138 8.12 -3.70 -13.51
CA GLY A 138 8.76 -3.49 -12.22
C GLY A 138 7.84 -2.92 -11.15
N ILE A 139 8.44 -2.36 -10.12
CA ILE A 139 7.76 -1.70 -9.01
C ILE A 139 8.36 -0.32 -8.74
N THR A 140 7.54 0.58 -8.19
CA THR A 140 7.97 1.93 -7.77
C THR A 140 7.50 2.22 -6.35
N LEU A 141 8.40 2.77 -5.54
CA LEU A 141 8.08 3.35 -4.25
C LEU A 141 8.41 4.84 -4.31
N PRO A 142 7.56 5.76 -3.84
CA PRO A 142 6.26 5.49 -3.22
C PRO A 142 5.16 5.20 -4.25
N TRP A 143 4.02 4.64 -3.80
CA TRP A 143 2.90 4.32 -4.68
C TRP A 143 2.34 5.54 -5.41
N TYR A 144 2.28 6.69 -4.72
CA TYR A 144 1.74 7.92 -5.29
C TYR A 144 2.56 8.42 -6.49
N PHE A 145 3.84 8.05 -6.59
CA PHE A 145 4.74 8.64 -7.60
C PHE A 145 4.32 8.33 -9.04
N VAL A 146 3.65 7.20 -9.28
CA VAL A 146 3.19 6.80 -10.62
C VAL A 146 1.76 7.23 -10.91
N GLN A 147 1.12 7.95 -10.00
CA GLN A 147 -0.27 8.37 -10.13
C GLN A 147 -0.38 9.64 -10.96
N ASP A 148 -1.58 9.85 -11.52
CA ASP A 148 -1.91 11.08 -12.22
C ASP A 148 -2.43 12.14 -11.25
N PHE A 149 -1.73 13.28 -11.18
CA PHE A 149 -2.08 14.44 -10.36
C PHE A 149 -2.85 15.53 -11.14
N GLY A 150 -3.21 15.28 -12.40
CA GLY A 150 -3.94 16.22 -13.23
C GLY A 150 -3.10 17.46 -13.55
N ALA A 151 -3.61 18.64 -13.21
CA ALA A 151 -2.99 19.92 -13.55
C ALA A 151 -1.97 20.44 -12.52
N VAL A 152 -1.72 19.69 -11.44
CA VAL A 152 -0.76 20.07 -10.39
C VAL A 152 0.65 20.10 -10.97
N ASP A 153 1.34 21.23 -10.81
CA ASP A 153 2.75 21.38 -11.18
C ASP A 153 3.62 20.54 -10.21
N PRO A 154 4.36 19.52 -10.68
CA PRO A 154 5.21 18.70 -9.82
C PRO A 154 6.30 19.49 -9.07
N MET A 155 6.70 20.68 -9.57
CA MET A 155 7.75 21.50 -8.96
C MET A 155 7.28 22.24 -7.70
N SER A 156 5.99 22.57 -7.62
CA SER A 156 5.36 23.23 -6.46
C SER A 156 4.40 22.30 -5.71
N GLY A 157 4.06 21.16 -6.32
CA GLY A 157 3.13 20.17 -5.83
C GLY A 157 3.67 19.40 -4.63
N MET A 158 2.81 19.25 -3.63
CA MET A 158 3.04 18.49 -2.42
C MET A 158 1.91 17.48 -2.23
N ILE A 159 2.25 16.29 -1.74
CA ILE A 159 1.27 15.38 -1.15
C ILE A 159 1.15 15.65 0.35
N VAL A 160 -0.09 15.77 0.83
CA VAL A 160 -0.41 15.80 2.26
C VAL A 160 -0.32 14.37 2.79
N THR A 161 0.61 14.10 3.70
CA THR A 161 0.85 12.77 4.26
C THR A 161 0.08 12.56 5.56
N GLY A 162 -0.89 11.65 5.54
CA GLY A 162 -1.71 11.28 6.69
C GLY A 162 -3.20 11.41 6.45
N GLU A 163 -3.99 10.98 7.44
CA GLU A 163 -5.45 11.11 7.45
C GLU A 163 -5.85 12.26 8.36
N ASN A 164 -6.91 12.97 7.96
CA ASN A 164 -7.51 14.09 8.69
C ASN A 164 -6.47 15.14 9.14
N VAL A 165 -5.51 15.45 8.26
CA VAL A 165 -4.51 16.48 8.51
C VAL A 165 -5.22 17.83 8.59
N PRO A 166 -5.17 18.54 9.73
CA PRO A 166 -5.90 19.78 9.90
C PRO A 166 -5.36 20.87 8.98
N VAL A 167 -6.28 21.66 8.42
CA VAL A 167 -5.95 22.86 7.65
C VAL A 167 -6.50 24.10 8.34
N TYR A 168 -5.85 25.23 8.13
CA TYR A 168 -6.13 26.47 8.86
C TYR A 168 -6.24 27.65 7.90
N ALA A 169 -7.03 28.66 8.26
CA ALA A 169 -7.16 29.89 7.47
C ALA A 169 -5.95 30.84 7.60
N ALA A 170 -5.12 30.67 8.63
CA ALA A 170 -3.97 31.53 8.93
C ALA A 170 -2.81 30.70 9.50
N PRO A 171 -1.55 31.17 9.38
CA PRO A 171 -0.42 30.50 9.98
C PRO A 171 -0.43 30.70 11.51
N GLY A 172 -0.25 29.62 12.27
CA GLY A 172 -0.16 29.64 13.73
C GLY A 172 -1.15 28.66 14.39
N GLY A 173 -0.62 27.67 15.11
CA GLY A 173 -1.38 26.55 15.69
C GLY A 173 -2.34 26.87 16.84
N GLY A 174 -2.76 28.13 17.00
CA GLY A 174 -3.75 28.56 17.98
C GLY A 174 -5.17 28.71 17.42
N ALA A 175 -5.34 28.78 16.10
CA ALA A 175 -6.65 28.85 15.47
C ALA A 175 -7.30 27.46 15.42
N ALA A 176 -8.64 27.41 15.49
CA ALA A 176 -9.36 26.18 15.19
C ALA A 176 -9.14 25.78 13.72
N PRO A 177 -8.96 24.48 13.41
CA PRO A 177 -8.92 24.02 12.03
C PRO A 177 -10.20 24.40 11.28
N THR A 178 -10.06 24.80 10.01
CA THR A 178 -11.20 25.09 9.12
C THR A 178 -11.65 23.87 8.32
N GLY A 179 -10.83 22.81 8.32
CA GLY A 179 -11.12 21.55 7.66
C GLY A 179 -9.99 20.55 7.86
N ALA A 180 -9.99 19.50 7.05
CA ALA A 180 -8.92 18.53 7.02
C ALA A 180 -8.71 17.93 5.62
N ILE A 181 -7.47 17.54 5.32
CA ILE A 181 -7.08 16.84 4.10
C ILE A 181 -6.55 15.45 4.48
N SER A 182 -6.95 14.43 3.73
CA SER A 182 -6.43 13.06 3.88
C SER A 182 -5.79 12.65 2.57
N TRP A 183 -4.48 12.37 2.57
CA TRP A 183 -3.73 11.85 1.42
C TRP A 183 -4.16 12.45 0.08
N ASP A 184 -4.06 13.77 -0.04
CA ASP A 184 -4.38 14.51 -1.26
C ASP A 184 -3.25 15.46 -1.65
N VAL A 185 -3.31 15.98 -2.88
CA VAL A 185 -2.31 16.91 -3.40
C VAL A 185 -2.73 18.37 -3.22
N VAL A 186 -1.73 19.20 -2.97
CA VAL A 186 -1.84 20.65 -2.86
C VAL A 186 -0.63 21.31 -3.53
N GLU A 187 -0.74 22.58 -3.90
CA GLU A 187 0.36 23.35 -4.47
C GLU A 187 0.86 24.40 -3.47
N LEU A 188 2.17 24.59 -3.38
CA LEU A 188 2.76 25.64 -2.56
C LEU A 188 2.54 27.01 -3.20
N VAL A 189 1.93 27.94 -2.47
CA VAL A 189 1.64 29.30 -2.99
C VAL A 189 2.89 30.18 -3.00
N ASP A 190 3.72 30.10 -1.95
CA ASP A 190 4.89 30.98 -1.75
C ASP A 190 6.23 30.20 -1.87
N GLY A 191 6.19 29.04 -2.52
CA GLY A 191 7.28 28.05 -2.48
C GLY A 191 7.48 27.42 -1.10
N LEU A 192 8.38 26.44 -1.01
CA LEU A 192 8.67 25.77 0.26
C LEU A 192 9.50 26.69 1.16
N GLN A 193 9.03 26.89 2.38
CA GLN A 193 9.71 27.67 3.42
C GLN A 193 10.07 26.74 4.59
N PRO A 194 11.23 26.04 4.57
CA PRO A 194 11.53 24.93 5.49
C PRO A 194 11.50 25.32 6.98
N ASP A 195 11.86 26.56 7.29
CA ASP A 195 11.92 27.06 8.67
C ASP A 195 10.53 27.47 9.23
N ARG A 196 9.50 27.49 8.39
CA ARG A 196 8.13 27.80 8.84
C ARG A 196 7.46 26.51 9.32
N PRO A 197 6.73 26.54 10.46
CA PRO A 197 5.98 25.38 10.94
C PRO A 197 4.77 25.04 10.06
N MET A 198 4.31 25.99 9.25
CA MET A 198 3.18 25.83 8.34
C MET A 198 3.49 26.43 6.99
N GLN A 199 3.04 25.75 5.94
CA GLN A 199 3.10 26.22 4.56
C GLN A 199 1.74 26.72 4.12
N LYS A 200 1.74 27.76 3.29
CA LYS A 200 0.55 28.21 2.57
C LYS A 200 0.40 27.38 1.32
N VAL A 201 -0.75 26.75 1.15
CA VAL A 201 -1.03 25.83 0.05
C VAL A 201 -2.36 26.16 -0.62
N GLU A 202 -2.49 25.79 -1.88
CA GLU A 202 -3.74 25.79 -2.64
C GLU A 202 -4.18 24.35 -2.88
N THR A 203 -5.44 24.05 -2.58
CA THR A 203 -6.03 22.73 -2.84
C THR A 203 -6.45 22.61 -4.30
N ALA A 204 -6.71 21.38 -4.78
CA ALA A 204 -7.23 21.15 -6.13
C ALA A 204 -8.57 21.87 -6.42
N GLY A 205 -9.31 22.31 -5.39
CA GLY A 205 -10.52 23.12 -5.51
C GLY A 205 -10.28 24.63 -5.60
N GLY A 206 -9.03 25.09 -5.57
CA GLY A 206 -8.65 26.52 -5.56
C GLY A 206 -8.74 27.18 -4.19
N GLU A 207 -9.00 26.42 -3.11
CA GLU A 207 -9.04 26.97 -1.75
C GLU A 207 -7.62 27.12 -1.21
N VAL A 208 -7.30 28.30 -0.67
CA VAL A 208 -6.05 28.58 0.02
C VAL A 208 -6.16 28.25 1.50
N ALA A 209 -5.22 27.47 2.01
CA ALA A 209 -5.15 27.09 3.41
C ALA A 209 -3.69 27.01 3.90
N TYR A 210 -3.52 26.79 5.20
CA TYR A 210 -2.24 26.53 5.83
C TYR A 210 -2.18 25.10 6.37
N VAL A 211 -1.10 24.39 6.07
CA VAL A 211 -0.86 22.99 6.47
C VAL A 211 0.49 22.90 7.17
N ALA A 212 0.60 22.06 8.20
CA ALA A 212 1.85 21.83 8.90
C ALA A 212 2.94 21.30 7.94
N THR A 213 4.14 21.85 8.03
CA THR A 213 5.25 21.55 7.10
C THR A 213 5.65 20.06 7.14
N ASP A 214 5.60 19.43 8.31
CA ASP A 214 5.92 18.01 8.51
C ASP A 214 4.85 17.06 7.94
N LYS A 215 3.72 17.60 7.47
CA LYS A 215 2.66 16.85 6.76
C LYS A 215 2.73 17.00 5.26
N LEU A 216 3.73 17.69 4.73
CA LEU A 216 3.88 17.92 3.31
C LEU A 216 5.14 17.21 2.79
N ARG A 217 4.97 16.46 1.71
CA ARG A 217 6.07 15.83 0.99
C ARG A 217 6.03 16.24 -0.48
N SER A 218 7.17 16.60 -1.06
CA SER A 218 7.23 16.97 -2.48
C SER A 218 6.86 15.79 -3.38
N LEU A 219 6.13 16.07 -4.47
CA LEU A 219 5.76 15.07 -5.47
C LEU A 219 6.99 14.50 -6.21
N ILE A 220 8.08 15.27 -6.26
CA ILE A 220 9.36 14.89 -6.85
C ILE A 220 10.44 14.55 -5.81
N ASP A 221 10.06 14.29 -4.55
CA ASP A 221 11.03 13.76 -3.56
C ASP A 221 11.46 12.33 -3.92
N TYR A 222 12.36 11.75 -3.13
CA TYR A 222 12.97 10.45 -3.40
C TYR A 222 11.95 9.38 -3.79
N ARG A 223 12.31 8.66 -4.85
CA ARG A 223 11.66 7.46 -5.36
C ARG A 223 12.67 6.35 -5.59
N LEU A 224 12.21 5.12 -5.44
CA LEU A 224 12.95 3.91 -5.77
C LEU A 224 12.20 3.16 -6.86
N VAL A 225 12.90 2.86 -7.96
CA VAL A 225 12.38 2.02 -9.04
C VAL A 225 13.15 0.72 -9.03
N ALA A 226 12.44 -0.40 -9.08
CA ALA A 226 13.04 -1.73 -9.15
C ALA A 226 12.42 -2.57 -10.25
N SER A 227 13.22 -3.47 -10.79
CA SER A 227 12.81 -4.41 -11.84
C SER A 227 13.38 -5.79 -11.57
N SER A 228 12.77 -6.79 -12.20
CA SER A 228 13.25 -8.17 -12.19
C SER A 228 13.86 -8.52 -13.54
N ARG A 229 15.04 -9.11 -13.52
CA ARG A 229 15.70 -9.71 -14.70
C ARG A 229 16.00 -11.17 -14.35
N ASP A 230 15.46 -12.11 -15.14
CA ASP A 230 15.59 -13.55 -14.91
C ASP A 230 15.18 -14.00 -13.49
N GLY A 231 14.15 -13.37 -12.94
CA GLY A 231 13.66 -13.64 -11.58
C GLY A 231 14.46 -12.98 -10.46
N VAL A 232 15.55 -12.28 -10.78
CA VAL A 232 16.38 -11.55 -9.82
C VAL A 232 15.96 -10.08 -9.78
N TRP A 233 15.48 -9.65 -8.61
CA TRP A 233 15.08 -8.28 -8.37
C TRP A 233 16.27 -7.39 -7.95
N SER A 234 16.32 -6.20 -8.52
CA SER A 234 17.23 -5.13 -8.12
C SER A 234 16.57 -3.76 -8.28
N PHE A 235 16.95 -2.79 -7.45
CA PHE A 235 16.57 -1.39 -7.71
C PHE A 235 17.53 -0.73 -8.68
N THR A 236 16.96 -0.11 -9.70
CA THR A 236 17.67 0.54 -10.81
C THR A 236 17.73 2.05 -10.63
N GLN A 237 16.90 2.63 -9.77
CA GLN A 237 16.92 4.06 -9.48
C GLN A 237 16.67 4.32 -7.99
N LEU A 238 17.37 5.31 -7.42
CA LEU A 238 17.06 5.94 -6.13
C LEU A 238 17.34 7.45 -6.27
N ILE A 239 16.32 8.22 -6.68
CA ILE A 239 16.49 9.60 -7.17
C ILE A 239 15.46 10.52 -6.53
N ALA A 240 15.84 11.77 -6.29
CA ALA A 240 14.93 12.87 -6.01
C ALA A 240 15.13 13.99 -7.03
N GLY A 241 14.10 14.78 -7.27
CA GLY A 241 14.02 15.82 -8.30
C GLY A 241 13.36 15.33 -9.58
N ASP A 242 13.31 16.23 -10.56
CA ASP A 242 12.99 15.97 -11.96
C ASP A 242 14.19 16.27 -12.86
#